data_AF-A0A3D9E7E1-F1
#
_entry.id   AF-A0A3D9E7E1-F1
#
_cell.length_a   1.000
_cell.length_b   1.000
_cell.length_c   1.000
_cell.angle_alpha   90.00
_cell.angle_beta   90.00
_cell.angle_gamma   90.00
#
_symmetry.space_group_name_H-M   'P 1'
#
loop_
_entity.id
_entity.type
_entity.pdbx_description
1 polymer ?
#
loop_
_entity_poly.entity_id
_entity_poly.type
_entity_poly.pdbx_seq_one_letter_code
_entity_poly.pdbx_strand_id
1 'polypeptide(L)'
;MKEYKYQPELTKKLDGLDLTQLNEQTLLEIVLWKLNRYPQLDSSLLDELKALGPLKAKHHREAKNVLGKLLLSPGVRLPMASTILRFVNPDVFQIIDDRAFRMLRPGRKNYPDKPVGETSLAAYVEISSTIYFDYLDAMHEVASDRLPFRDADRILYQLDIKRGNKIGHKVT
;
A
#
# COMPACT_ATOMS: atom_id res chain seq x y z
N MET A 1 -19.85 25.36 -16.73
CA MET A 1 -19.23 24.10 -16.25
C MET A 1 -17.79 24.41 -15.83
N LYS A 2 -17.49 24.45 -14.52
CA LYS A 2 -16.15 24.74 -13.96
C LYS A 2 -15.89 23.99 -12.65
N GLU A 3 -16.16 22.69 -12.60
CA GLU A 3 -15.81 21.86 -11.44
C GLU A 3 -15.06 20.58 -11.84
N TYR A 4 -14.10 20.70 -12.75
CA TYR A 4 -13.16 19.60 -13.00
C TYR A 4 -12.08 19.61 -11.93
N LYS A 5 -12.20 18.73 -10.92
CA LYS A 5 -11.24 18.56 -9.81
C LYS A 5 -10.54 17.20 -9.85
N TYR A 6 -10.21 16.71 -11.04
CA TYR A 6 -9.46 15.46 -11.18
C TYR A 6 -7.96 15.74 -11.02
N GLN A 7 -7.36 15.25 -9.93
CA GLN A 7 -5.92 15.41 -9.62
C GLN A 7 -5.38 16.83 -9.89
N PRO A 8 -5.96 17.87 -9.27
CA PRO A 8 -5.78 19.27 -9.70
C PRO A 8 -4.31 19.71 -9.79
N GLU A 9 -3.51 19.36 -8.79
CA GLU A 9 -2.08 19.71 -8.77
C GLU A 9 -1.28 19.03 -9.89
N LEU A 10 -1.51 17.73 -10.12
CA LEU A 10 -0.82 17.00 -11.18
C LEU A 10 -1.29 17.43 -12.57
N THR A 11 -2.60 17.65 -12.74
CA THR A 11 -3.17 18.19 -13.98
C THR A 11 -2.53 19.53 -14.32
N LYS A 12 -2.44 20.46 -13.37
CA LYS A 12 -1.79 21.76 -13.57
C LYS A 12 -0.32 21.61 -13.97
N LYS A 13 0.41 20.67 -13.35
CA LYS A 13 1.81 20.38 -13.68
C LYS A 13 1.93 19.85 -15.12
N LEU A 14 1.11 18.88 -15.49
CA LEU A 14 1.19 18.20 -16.80
C LEU A 14 0.68 19.09 -17.96
N ASP A 15 -0.34 19.91 -17.73
CA ASP A 15 -0.84 20.88 -18.73
C ASP A 15 0.19 21.98 -19.05
N GLY A 16 1.08 22.28 -18.09
CA GLY A 16 2.17 23.24 -18.24
C GLY A 16 3.51 22.63 -18.66
N LEU A 17 3.53 21.36 -19.08
CA LEU A 17 4.77 20.65 -19.38
C LEU A 17 5.47 21.23 -20.63
N ASP A 18 6.73 21.62 -20.45
CA ASP A 18 7.65 21.86 -21.57
C ASP A 18 8.15 20.50 -22.11
N LEU A 19 7.87 20.20 -23.38
CA LEU A 19 8.26 18.93 -24.02
C LEU A 19 9.77 18.72 -24.06
N THR A 20 10.59 19.77 -23.96
CA THR A 20 12.05 19.63 -23.87
C THR A 20 12.50 19.03 -22.54
N GLN A 21 11.64 19.04 -21.52
CA GLN A 21 11.87 18.44 -20.20
C GLN A 21 11.24 17.05 -20.06
N LEU A 22 10.64 16.51 -21.13
CA LEU A 22 10.06 15.17 -21.10
C LEU A 22 11.13 14.12 -20.77
N ASN A 23 10.93 13.45 -19.65
CA ASN A 23 11.79 12.37 -19.19
C ASN A 23 10.93 11.21 -18.65
N GLU A 24 11.59 10.14 -18.21
CA GLU A 24 10.91 8.96 -17.67
C GLU A 24 10.00 9.29 -16.47
N GLN A 25 10.43 10.17 -15.57
CA GLN A 25 9.61 10.59 -14.43
C GLN A 25 8.32 11.28 -14.89
N THR A 26 8.41 12.21 -15.83
CA THR A 26 7.24 12.88 -16.40
C THR A 26 6.32 11.90 -17.14
N LEU A 27 6.89 10.92 -17.86
CA LEU A 27 6.11 9.87 -18.50
C LEU A 27 5.34 9.03 -17.47
N LEU A 28 5.98 8.64 -16.37
CA LEU A 28 5.32 7.92 -15.28
C LEU A 28 4.23 8.76 -14.63
N GLU A 29 4.45 10.06 -14.44
CA GLU A 29 3.44 11.00 -13.95
C GLU A 29 2.20 11.05 -14.86
N ILE A 30 2.38 11.10 -16.19
CA ILE A 30 1.27 11.06 -17.17
C ILE A 30 0.49 9.75 -17.06
N VAL A 31 1.20 8.62 -16.98
CA VAL A 31 0.58 7.28 -16.86
C VAL A 31 -0.20 7.18 -15.54
N LEU A 32 0.40 7.59 -14.43
CA LEU A 32 -0.23 7.55 -13.10
C LEU A 32 -1.41 8.52 -12.99
N TRP A 33 -1.33 9.68 -13.65
CA TRP A 33 -2.45 10.60 -13.81
C TRP A 33 -3.63 9.88 -14.49
N LYS A 34 -3.39 9.25 -15.65
CA LYS A 34 -4.43 8.55 -16.41
C LYS A 34 -5.09 7.41 -15.61
N LEU A 35 -4.32 6.72 -14.77
CA LEU A 35 -4.80 5.62 -13.96
C LEU A 35 -5.51 6.06 -12.67
N ASN A 36 -5.51 7.36 -12.33
CA ASN A 36 -5.93 7.87 -11.02
C ASN A 36 -5.15 7.23 -9.86
N ARG A 37 -3.83 7.08 -10.03
CA ARG A 37 -2.96 6.36 -9.10
C ARG A 37 -1.74 7.17 -8.67
N TYR A 38 -1.63 8.44 -9.04
CA TYR A 38 -0.52 9.27 -8.57
C TYR A 38 -0.69 9.59 -7.07
N PRO A 39 0.23 9.13 -6.20
CA PRO A 39 0.16 9.45 -4.78
C PRO A 39 0.65 10.87 -4.55
N GLN A 40 -0.08 11.63 -3.74
CA GLN A 40 0.38 12.93 -3.25
C GLN A 40 0.89 12.75 -1.82
N LEU A 41 2.21 12.72 -1.68
CA LEU A 41 2.91 12.62 -0.40
C LEU A 41 3.64 13.93 -0.14
N ASP A 42 3.53 14.46 1.07
CA ASP A 42 4.33 15.61 1.50
C ASP A 42 5.80 15.20 1.73
N SER A 43 6.71 16.18 1.69
CA SER A 43 8.15 15.94 1.86
C SER A 43 8.50 15.40 3.25
N SER A 44 7.78 15.84 4.30
CA SER A 44 7.99 15.35 5.66
C SER A 44 7.74 13.84 5.79
N LEU A 45 6.72 13.32 5.10
CA LEU A 45 6.39 11.90 5.09
C LEU A 45 7.48 11.07 4.39
N LEU A 46 8.16 11.62 3.39
CA LEU A 46 9.30 10.95 2.77
C LEU A 46 10.46 10.76 3.76
N ASP A 47 10.72 11.74 4.62
CA ASP A 47 11.77 11.64 5.63
C ASP A 47 11.38 10.68 6.76
N GLU A 48 10.11 10.67 7.16
CA GLU A 48 9.57 9.67 8.10
C GLU A 48 9.65 8.26 7.54
N LEU A 49 9.41 8.06 6.24
CA LEU A 49 9.58 6.77 5.58
C LEU A 49 11.04 6.31 5.65
N LYS A 50 12.01 7.18 5.35
CA LYS A 50 13.44 6.84 5.46
C LYS A 50 13.81 6.40 6.87
N ALA A 51 13.23 7.01 7.89
CA ALA A 51 13.48 6.68 9.29
C ALA A 51 13.02 5.26 9.69
N LEU A 52 12.18 4.60 8.89
CA LEU A 52 11.78 3.20 9.11
C LEU A 52 12.80 2.18 8.61
N GLY A 53 13.80 2.60 7.82
CA GLY A 53 14.83 1.71 7.27
C GLY A 53 15.60 0.90 8.33
N PRO A 54 16.03 1.52 9.45
CA PRO A 54 16.74 0.81 10.53
C PRO A 54 15.83 -0.03 11.46
N LEU A 55 14.51 -0.02 11.25
CA LEU A 55 13.57 -0.73 12.13
C LEU A 55 13.84 -2.23 12.11
N LYS A 56 13.79 -2.86 13.29
CA LYS A 56 14.07 -4.28 13.45
C LYS A 56 12.83 -5.15 13.17
N ALA A 57 13.04 -6.39 12.76
CA ALA A 57 11.97 -7.37 12.56
C ALA A 57 11.05 -7.44 13.79
N LYS A 58 9.74 -7.61 13.58
CA LYS A 58 8.67 -7.59 14.61
C LYS A 58 8.41 -6.25 15.31
N HIS A 59 9.12 -5.17 14.95
CA HIS A 59 8.84 -3.81 15.46
C HIS A 59 7.91 -2.99 14.56
N HIS A 60 7.17 -3.64 13.64
CA HIS A 60 6.34 -2.96 12.63
C HIS A 60 5.28 -2.01 13.20
N ARG A 61 4.83 -2.20 14.45
CA ARG A 61 3.87 -1.30 15.12
C ARG A 61 4.42 0.10 15.38
N GLU A 62 5.73 0.28 15.41
CA GLU A 62 6.36 1.61 15.54
C GLU A 62 6.06 2.50 14.32
N ALA A 63 5.73 1.91 13.16
CA ALA A 63 5.33 2.65 11.97
C ALA A 63 3.86 3.10 11.95
N LYS A 64 3.09 2.96 13.04
CA LYS A 64 1.66 3.31 13.08
C LYS A 64 1.37 4.73 12.58
N ASN A 65 2.18 5.70 12.99
CA ASN A 65 2.01 7.10 12.56
C ASN A 65 2.25 7.26 11.05
N VAL A 66 3.33 6.68 10.53
CA VAL A 66 3.69 6.74 9.11
C VAL A 66 2.64 6.04 8.24
N LEU A 67 2.18 4.86 8.67
CA LEU A 67 1.11 4.14 8.01
C LEU A 67 -0.20 4.96 8.00
N GLY A 68 -0.55 5.61 9.11
CA GLY A 68 -1.71 6.48 9.18
C GLY A 68 -1.64 7.62 8.17
N LYS A 69 -0.51 8.30 8.07
CA LYS A 69 -0.29 9.37 7.08
C LYS A 69 -0.42 8.86 5.65
N LEU A 70 0.22 7.73 5.33
CA LEU A 70 0.07 7.06 4.03
C LEU A 70 -1.40 6.75 3.72
N LEU A 71 -2.14 6.17 4.66
CA LEU A 71 -3.55 5.83 4.49
C LEU A 71 -4.45 7.05 4.32
N LEU A 72 -4.04 8.22 4.82
CA LEU A 72 -4.74 9.48 4.61
C LEU A 72 -4.40 10.12 3.27
N SER A 73 -3.23 9.87 2.70
CA SER A 73 -2.81 10.40 1.40
C SER A 73 -3.77 10.04 0.23
N PRO A 74 -4.06 10.98 -0.68
CA PRO A 74 -4.82 10.70 -1.89
C PRO A 74 -4.18 9.60 -2.74
N GLY A 75 -5.00 8.71 -3.29
CA GLY A 75 -4.53 7.60 -4.13
C GLY A 75 -3.87 6.43 -3.39
N VAL A 76 -3.66 6.54 -2.07
CA VAL A 76 -3.02 5.51 -1.25
C VAL A 76 -4.07 4.78 -0.41
N ARG A 77 -4.29 3.50 -0.73
CA ARG A 77 -5.04 2.53 0.08
C ARG A 77 -4.07 1.55 0.74
N LEU A 78 -4.57 0.70 1.63
CA LEU A 78 -3.72 -0.23 2.38
C LEU A 78 -2.76 -1.10 1.52
N PRO A 79 -3.15 -1.66 0.36
CA PRO A 79 -2.20 -2.37 -0.50
C PRO A 79 -1.06 -1.49 -1.02
N MET A 80 -1.35 -0.24 -1.37
CA MET A 80 -0.33 0.71 -1.81
C MET A 80 0.57 1.13 -0.64
N ALA A 81 -0.02 1.43 0.53
CA ALA A 81 0.73 1.81 1.72
C ALA A 81 1.69 0.69 2.16
N SER A 82 1.21 -0.56 2.23
CA SER A 82 2.06 -1.72 2.55
C SER A 82 3.12 -1.99 1.50
N THR A 83 2.85 -1.73 0.21
CA THR A 83 3.86 -1.79 -0.85
C THR A 83 4.98 -0.79 -0.61
N ILE A 84 4.65 0.47 -0.32
CA ILE A 84 5.64 1.50 0.01
C ILE A 84 6.48 1.07 1.21
N LEU A 85 5.84 0.64 2.31
CA LEU A 85 6.53 0.19 3.52
C LEU A 85 7.45 -1.02 3.26
N ARG A 86 7.00 -2.01 2.48
CA ARG A 86 7.80 -3.18 2.09
C ARG A 86 9.04 -2.81 1.29
N PHE A 87 8.96 -1.81 0.42
CA PHE A 87 10.14 -1.37 -0.34
C PHE A 87 11.10 -0.51 0.49
N VAL A 88 10.60 0.15 1.54
CA VAL A 88 11.43 0.85 2.53
C VAL A 88 12.19 -0.14 3.42
N ASN A 89 11.51 -1.15 3.98
CA ASN A 89 12.14 -2.15 4.85
C ASN A 89 11.42 -3.52 4.73
N PRO A 90 11.91 -4.40 3.85
CA PRO A 90 11.28 -5.71 3.64
C PRO A 90 11.50 -6.71 4.79
N ASP A 91 12.41 -6.44 5.72
CA ASP A 91 12.64 -7.30 6.87
C ASP A 91 11.62 -7.04 8.00
N VAL A 92 10.81 -5.99 7.85
CA VAL A 92 9.76 -5.59 8.80
C VAL A 92 8.38 -5.58 8.17
N PHE A 93 8.28 -5.17 6.90
CA PHE A 93 7.00 -4.96 6.22
C PHE A 93 6.89 -5.87 5.00
N GLN A 94 5.68 -6.35 4.78
CA GLN A 94 5.31 -7.20 3.66
C GLN A 94 4.02 -6.66 3.03
N ILE A 95 3.80 -6.91 1.75
CA ILE A 95 2.64 -6.38 1.02
C ILE A 95 1.38 -7.12 1.49
N ILE A 96 0.32 -6.37 1.82
CA ILE A 96 -1.01 -6.93 2.01
C ILE A 96 -1.86 -6.66 0.77
N ASP A 97 -2.23 -7.71 0.07
CA ASP A 97 -3.22 -7.70 -1.01
C ASP A 97 -4.22 -8.84 -0.83
N ASP A 98 -5.27 -8.87 -1.65
CA ASP A 98 -6.34 -9.86 -1.50
C ASP A 98 -5.85 -11.31 -1.60
N ARG A 99 -4.79 -11.58 -2.37
CA ARG A 99 -4.27 -12.94 -2.60
C ARG A 99 -3.41 -13.39 -1.44
N ALA A 100 -2.42 -12.58 -1.06
CA ALA A 100 -1.54 -12.91 0.07
C ALA A 100 -2.33 -12.92 1.39
N PHE A 101 -3.29 -12.00 1.56
CA PHE A 101 -4.14 -11.95 2.75
C PHE A 101 -5.03 -13.18 2.89
N ARG A 102 -5.74 -13.60 1.84
CA ARG A 102 -6.64 -14.78 1.92
C ARG A 102 -5.88 -16.09 2.12
N MET A 103 -4.65 -16.20 1.60
CA MET A 103 -3.81 -17.37 1.83
C MET A 103 -3.38 -17.50 3.28
N LEU A 104 -3.11 -16.37 3.94
CA LEU A 104 -2.65 -16.35 5.32
C LEU A 104 -3.81 -16.37 6.34
N ARG A 105 -4.94 -15.75 6.00
CA ARG A 105 -6.13 -15.62 6.84
C ARG A 105 -7.37 -16.08 6.06
N PRO A 106 -7.48 -17.39 5.74
CA PRO A 106 -8.62 -17.92 4.99
C PRO A 106 -9.94 -17.67 5.73
N GLY A 107 -11.00 -17.36 4.98
CA GLY A 107 -12.33 -17.10 5.53
C GLY A 107 -12.52 -15.73 6.21
N ARG A 108 -11.46 -14.94 6.42
CA ARG A 108 -11.58 -13.58 6.96
C ARG A 108 -12.07 -12.59 5.89
N LYS A 109 -12.85 -11.60 6.32
CA LYS A 109 -13.23 -10.48 5.47
C LYS A 109 -11.98 -9.66 5.12
N ASN A 110 -11.89 -9.19 3.88
CA ASN A 110 -10.82 -8.29 3.45
C ASN A 110 -10.82 -7.00 4.30
N TYR A 111 -9.68 -6.31 4.30
CA TYR A 111 -9.53 -4.99 4.89
C TYR A 111 -10.52 -3.98 4.27
N PRO A 112 -10.94 -2.95 5.01
CA PRO A 112 -11.95 -2.00 4.54
C PRO A 112 -11.45 -1.18 3.35
N ASP A 113 -12.38 -0.78 2.48
CA ASP A 113 -12.11 0.27 1.52
C ASP A 113 -11.97 1.62 2.20
N LYS A 114 -11.17 2.51 1.61
CA LYS A 114 -11.03 3.90 2.07
C LYS A 114 -12.39 4.58 1.92
N PRO A 115 -12.96 5.17 2.98
CA PRO A 115 -14.28 5.78 2.93
C PRO A 115 -14.30 6.99 1.99
N VAL A 116 -15.46 7.25 1.39
CA VAL A 116 -15.70 8.44 0.57
C VAL A 116 -16.28 9.52 1.47
N GLY A 117 -15.53 10.59 1.71
CA GLY A 117 -15.90 11.70 2.62
C GLY A 117 -15.14 11.70 3.95
N GLU A 118 -15.39 12.70 4.80
CA GLU A 118 -14.60 12.99 6.00
C GLU A 118 -14.99 12.13 7.22
N THR A 119 -16.21 11.58 7.25
CA THR A 119 -16.88 11.17 8.50
C THR A 119 -16.36 9.87 9.14
N SER A 120 -15.33 9.20 8.59
CA SER A 120 -14.78 7.98 9.22
C SER A 120 -13.30 7.69 8.94
N LEU A 121 -12.51 8.68 8.51
CA LEU A 121 -11.09 8.46 8.18
C LEU A 121 -10.26 7.96 9.37
N ALA A 122 -10.53 8.45 10.58
CA ALA A 122 -9.83 7.99 11.79
C ALA A 122 -10.09 6.51 12.08
N ALA A 123 -11.36 6.08 12.02
CA ALA A 123 -11.74 4.68 12.19
C ALA A 123 -11.16 3.79 11.07
N TYR A 124 -11.15 4.28 9.84
CA TYR A 124 -10.51 3.60 8.71
C TYR A 124 -9.02 3.38 8.96
N VAL A 125 -8.29 4.40 9.40
CA VAL A 125 -6.86 4.32 9.71
C VAL A 125 -6.61 3.31 10.82
N GLU A 126 -7.39 3.37 11.91
CA GLU A 126 -7.22 2.47 13.05
C GLU A 126 -7.46 1.01 12.65
N ILE A 127 -8.61 0.73 12.01
CA ILE A 127 -8.98 -0.64 11.59
C ILE A 127 -7.97 -1.18 10.57
N SER A 128 -7.58 -0.37 9.58
CA SER A 128 -6.62 -0.79 8.55
C SER A 128 -5.23 -1.05 9.14
N SER A 129 -4.79 -0.22 10.07
CA SER A 129 -3.49 -0.39 10.75
C SER A 129 -3.48 -1.67 11.59
N THR A 130 -4.54 -1.91 12.36
CA THR A 130 -4.68 -3.14 13.15
C THR A 130 -4.67 -4.38 12.27
N ILE A 131 -5.49 -4.41 11.21
CA ILE A 131 -5.51 -5.55 10.26
C ILE A 131 -4.13 -5.79 9.65
N TYR A 132 -3.42 -4.73 9.27
CA TYR A 132 -2.11 -4.86 8.67
C TYR A 132 -1.05 -5.38 9.64
N PHE A 133 -1.00 -4.86 10.85
CA PHE A 133 -0.03 -5.32 11.84
C PHE A 133 -0.33 -6.75 12.31
N ASP A 134 -1.59 -7.10 12.51
CA ASP A 134 -2.00 -8.48 12.81
C ASP A 134 -1.69 -9.45 11.64
N TYR A 135 -1.68 -8.95 10.41
CA TYR A 135 -1.24 -9.69 9.22
C TYR A 135 0.28 -9.92 9.23
N LEU A 136 1.09 -8.94 9.63
CA LEU A 136 2.54 -9.11 9.76
C LEU A 136 2.90 -10.07 10.90
N ASP A 137 2.18 -10.01 12.02
CA ASP A 137 2.33 -10.99 13.11
C ASP A 137 2.02 -12.41 12.61
N ALA A 138 0.90 -12.59 11.91
CA ALA A 138 0.52 -13.85 11.29
C ALA A 138 1.63 -14.40 10.38
N MET A 139 2.27 -13.50 9.64
CA MET A 139 3.32 -13.87 8.70
C MET A 139 4.58 -14.30 9.43
N HIS A 140 4.91 -13.65 10.55
CA HIS A 140 6.00 -14.09 11.42
C HIS A 140 5.71 -15.45 12.09
N GLU A 141 4.45 -15.79 12.37
CA GLU A 141 4.08 -17.10 12.93
C GLU A 141 4.33 -18.25 11.94
N VAL A 142 4.13 -18.01 10.64
CA VAL A 142 4.32 -19.03 9.59
C VAL A 142 5.67 -18.95 8.88
N ALA A 143 6.48 -17.93 9.20
CA ALA A 143 7.79 -17.74 8.60
C ALA A 143 8.70 -18.94 8.93
N SER A 144 9.43 -19.39 7.91
CA SER A 144 10.35 -20.52 8.01
C SER A 144 11.40 -20.44 6.90
N ASP A 145 12.37 -21.35 6.88
CA ASP A 145 13.37 -21.39 5.79
C ASP A 145 12.74 -21.57 4.40
N ARG A 146 11.56 -22.20 4.33
CA ARG A 146 10.79 -22.38 3.08
C ARG A 146 9.88 -21.20 2.74
N LEU A 147 9.58 -20.35 3.73
CA LEU A 147 8.81 -19.12 3.58
C LEU A 147 9.54 -18.00 4.34
N PRO A 148 10.67 -17.52 3.81
CA PRO A 148 11.40 -16.43 4.46
C PRO A 148 10.51 -15.20 4.53
N PHE A 149 10.42 -14.56 5.70
CA PHE A 149 9.56 -13.40 5.92
C PHE A 149 9.75 -12.33 4.84
N ARG A 150 11.01 -12.04 4.47
CA ARG A 150 11.38 -11.03 3.47
C ARG A 150 10.70 -11.19 2.11
N ASP A 151 10.37 -12.43 1.73
CA ASP A 151 9.80 -12.79 0.43
C ASP A 151 8.36 -13.34 0.55
N ALA A 152 7.81 -13.36 1.76
CA ALA A 152 6.59 -14.08 2.07
C ALA A 152 5.37 -13.53 1.30
N ASP A 153 5.24 -12.21 1.10
CA ASP A 153 4.14 -11.65 0.31
C ASP A 153 4.10 -12.24 -1.11
N ARG A 154 5.27 -12.32 -1.76
CA ARG A 154 5.42 -12.78 -3.15
C ARG A 154 5.19 -14.28 -3.26
N ILE A 155 5.73 -15.04 -2.30
CA ILE A 155 5.56 -16.49 -2.25
C ILE A 155 4.07 -16.82 -2.07
N LEU A 156 3.38 -16.14 -1.14
CA LEU A 156 1.94 -16.35 -0.91
C LEU A 156 1.11 -15.94 -2.12
N TYR A 157 1.43 -14.82 -2.76
CA TYR A 157 0.81 -14.37 -4.01
C TYR A 157 0.93 -15.42 -5.12
N GLN A 158 2.13 -15.97 -5.34
CA GLN A 158 2.37 -16.99 -6.35
C GLN A 158 1.69 -18.31 -6.00
N LEU A 159 1.67 -18.70 -4.73
CA LEU A 159 1.01 -19.92 -4.27
C LEU A 159 -0.50 -19.86 -4.52
N ASP A 160 -1.10 -18.71 -4.27
CA ASP A 160 -2.51 -18.46 -4.57
C ASP A 160 -2.83 -18.62 -6.06
N ILE A 161 -1.98 -18.08 -6.95
CA ILE A 161 -2.12 -18.27 -8.41
C ILE A 161 -1.99 -19.74 -8.79
N LYS A 162 -0.99 -20.44 -8.25
CA LYS A 162 -0.75 -21.87 -8.53
C LYS A 162 -1.92 -22.77 -8.11
N ARG A 163 -2.70 -22.37 -7.10
CA ARG A 163 -3.93 -23.06 -6.67
C ARG A 163 -5.14 -22.80 -7.59
N GLY A 164 -5.00 -21.97 -8.62
CA GLY A 164 -6.07 -21.65 -9.55
C GLY A 164 -7.12 -20.69 -8.99
N ASN A 165 -6.83 -20.01 -7.86
CA ASN A 165 -7.78 -19.11 -7.23
C ASN A 165 -8.00 -17.86 -8.11
N LYS A 166 -9.24 -17.66 -8.55
CA LYS A 166 -9.64 -16.46 -9.30
C LYS A 166 -9.78 -15.25 -8.38
N ILE A 167 -9.56 -14.05 -8.94
CA ILE A 167 -9.86 -12.79 -8.25
C ILE A 167 -11.38 -12.70 -8.08
N GLY A 168 -11.86 -12.38 -6.88
CA GLY A 168 -13.29 -12.27 -6.57
C GLY A 168 -13.98 -13.55 -6.06
N HIS A 169 -13.29 -14.70 -6.06
CA HIS A 169 -13.80 -15.93 -5.43
C HIS A 169 -13.27 -16.06 -4.00
N LYS A 170 -14.18 -16.33 -3.05
CA LYS A 170 -13.82 -16.80 -1.70
C LYS A 170 -13.27 -18.21 -1.82
N VAL A 171 -12.12 -18.47 -1.21
CA VAL A 171 -11.59 -19.83 -1.05
C VAL A 171 -12.52 -20.54 -0.09
N THR A 172 -13.20 -21.58 -0.58
CA THR A 172 -13.94 -22.58 0.21
C THR A 172 -12.97 -23.42 1.03
#